data_AF-A0A9D2IQ58-F1
#
_entry.id   AF-A0A9D2IQ58-F1
#
_cell.length_a   1.000
_cell.length_b   1.000
_cell.length_c   1.000
_cell.angle_alpha   90.00
_cell.angle_beta   90.00
_cell.angle_gamma   90.00
#
_symmetry.space_group_name_H-M   'P 1'
#
loop_
_entity.id
_entity.type
_entity.pdbx_description
1 polymer ?
#
loop_
_entity_poly.entity_id
_entity_poly.type
_entity_poly.pdbx_seq_one_letter_code
_entity_poly.pdbx_strand_id
1 'polypeptide(L)'
;QPKVLVLGHAGRAGVPFDVREVVGEAARQHKLIEINAHSLAARRREGRTWQSCRKIAETCAELGCQVAVNSDAHICAEVGGVSAALEMLEGIGFPQELIATRSAEAFLAAMEAAGLRVPTL
;
A
#
# COMPACT_ATOMS: atom_id res chain seq x y z
N GLN A 1 -7.69 19.30 -9.92
CA GLN A 1 -7.19 17.91 -9.96
C GLN A 1 -7.29 17.29 -8.58
N PRO A 2 -7.54 15.98 -8.48
CA PRO A 2 -7.32 15.20 -7.26
C PRO A 2 -5.92 15.48 -6.69
N LYS A 3 -5.79 15.47 -5.36
CA LYS A 3 -4.52 15.80 -4.68
C LYS A 3 -3.82 14.61 -4.03
N VAL A 4 -4.52 13.49 -3.93
CA VAL A 4 -4.06 12.30 -3.21
C VAL A 4 -4.03 11.11 -4.16
N LEU A 5 -2.91 10.37 -4.12
CA LEU A 5 -2.75 9.07 -4.77
C LEU A 5 -2.81 7.93 -3.75
N VAL A 6 -2.05 8.05 -2.66
CA VAL A 6 -1.81 6.98 -1.70
C VAL A 6 -2.27 7.40 -0.30
N LEU A 7 -2.94 6.50 0.41
CA LEU A 7 -3.16 6.62 1.85
C LEU A 7 -1.99 5.97 2.59
N GLY A 8 -1.15 6.80 3.21
CA GLY A 8 0.06 6.37 3.92
C GLY A 8 -0.24 5.68 5.25
N HIS A 9 0.55 4.65 5.56
CA HIS A 9 0.70 3.95 6.84
C HIS A 9 -0.62 3.73 7.59
N ALA A 10 -1.66 3.32 6.86
CA ALA A 10 -3.01 3.14 7.40
C ALA A 10 -3.05 2.11 8.54
N GLY A 11 -2.25 1.05 8.45
CA GLY A 11 -2.13 0.03 9.50
C GLY A 11 -1.52 0.53 10.83
N ARG A 12 -0.85 1.69 10.81
CA ARG A 12 -0.23 2.35 11.98
C ARG A 12 -0.98 3.63 12.39
N ALA A 13 -2.08 4.00 11.74
CA ALA A 13 -2.74 5.30 11.94
C ALA A 13 -3.12 5.60 13.40
N GLY A 14 -3.27 4.58 14.25
CA GLY A 14 -3.64 4.75 15.66
C GLY A 14 -5.11 5.13 15.87
N VAL A 15 -5.83 5.35 14.77
CA VAL A 15 -7.26 5.66 14.72
C VAL A 15 -7.98 4.45 14.12
N PRO A 16 -8.94 3.84 14.85
CA PRO A 16 -9.80 2.79 14.28
C PRO A 16 -10.66 3.35 13.16
N PHE A 17 -10.78 2.61 12.06
CA PHE A 17 -11.71 2.88 10.97
C PHE A 17 -12.26 1.57 10.42
N ASP A 18 -13.39 1.65 9.71
CA ASP A 18 -13.90 0.50 8.98
C ASP A 18 -13.02 0.24 7.76
N VAL A 19 -12.22 -0.83 7.85
CA VAL A 19 -11.25 -1.20 6.81
C VAL A 19 -11.94 -1.46 5.48
N ARG A 20 -13.11 -2.12 5.49
CA ARG A 20 -13.79 -2.50 4.25
C ARG A 20 -14.40 -1.27 3.57
N GLU A 21 -14.99 -0.36 4.33
CA GLU A 21 -15.51 0.91 3.80
C GLU A 21 -14.39 1.78 3.20
N VAL A 22 -13.29 1.96 3.95
CA VAL A 22 -12.17 2.80 3.49
C VAL A 22 -11.48 2.20 2.27
N VAL A 23 -11.20 0.89 2.28
CA VAL A 23 -10.56 0.20 1.14
C VAL A 23 -11.49 0.17 -0.07
N GLY A 24 -12.80 -0.05 0.13
CA GLY A 24 -13.78 -0.01 -0.94
C GLY A 24 -13.86 1.35 -1.62
N GLU A 25 -13.89 2.43 -0.83
CA GLU A 25 -13.91 3.78 -1.36
C GLU A 25 -12.57 4.15 -2.04
N ALA A 26 -11.45 3.69 -1.49
CA ALA A 26 -10.15 3.85 -2.13
C ALA A 26 -10.12 3.16 -3.50
N ALA A 27 -10.59 1.92 -3.61
CA ALA A 27 -10.69 1.20 -4.88
C ALA A 27 -11.57 1.95 -5.89
N ARG A 28 -12.76 2.42 -5.46
CA ARG A 28 -13.71 3.17 -6.30
C ARG A 28 -13.12 4.49 -6.83
N GLN A 29 -12.26 5.13 -6.05
CA GLN A 29 -11.60 6.39 -6.43
C GLN A 29 -10.21 6.18 -7.07
N HIS A 30 -9.81 4.93 -7.34
CA HIS A 30 -8.48 4.57 -7.82
C HIS A 30 -7.36 5.12 -6.93
N LYS A 31 -7.56 5.10 -5.61
CA LYS A 31 -6.55 5.43 -4.61
C LYS A 31 -5.84 4.16 -4.16
N LEU A 32 -4.56 4.33 -3.85
CA LEU A 32 -3.70 3.25 -3.39
C LEU A 32 -3.69 3.22 -1.86
N ILE A 33 -3.55 2.03 -1.29
CA ILE A 33 -3.25 1.86 0.12
C ILE A 33 -1.77 1.52 0.28
N GLU A 34 -1.07 2.20 1.18
CA GLU A 34 0.33 1.92 1.46
C GLU A 34 0.51 0.63 2.25
N ILE A 35 1.45 -0.22 1.80
CA ILE A 35 2.08 -1.28 2.58
C ILE A 35 3.51 -0.83 2.90
N ASN A 36 3.66 -0.26 4.09
CA ASN A 36 4.88 0.39 4.57
C ASN A 36 5.84 -0.63 5.19
N ALA A 37 7.00 -0.86 4.57
CA ALA A 37 7.95 -1.85 5.05
C ALA A 37 8.55 -1.50 6.42
N HIS A 38 8.82 -0.21 6.69
CA HIS A 38 9.34 0.24 7.98
C HIS A 38 8.37 -0.08 9.13
N SER A 39 7.06 0.03 8.89
CA SER A 39 6.03 -0.32 9.88
C SER A 39 6.03 -1.82 10.24
N LEU A 40 6.57 -2.66 9.37
CA LEU A 40 6.61 -4.12 9.51
C LEU A 40 7.96 -4.60 10.07
N ALA A 41 9.08 -4.02 9.63
CA ALA A 41 10.43 -4.49 9.93
C ALA A 41 10.77 -4.56 11.43
N ALA A 42 10.31 -3.59 12.23
CA ALA A 42 10.60 -3.52 13.66
C ALA A 42 9.52 -4.19 14.56
N ARG A 43 8.51 -4.86 13.98
CA ARG A 43 7.33 -5.33 14.71
C ARG A 43 7.20 -6.85 14.67
N ARG A 44 6.77 -7.41 15.81
CA ARG A 44 6.43 -8.84 15.91
C ARG A 44 5.25 -9.15 14.98
N ARG A 45 5.24 -10.33 14.36
CA ARG A 45 4.17 -10.79 13.45
C ARG A 45 2.82 -10.91 14.17
N GLU A 46 2.83 -11.12 15.48
CA GLU A 46 1.63 -11.15 16.33
C GLU A 46 1.22 -9.75 16.82
N GLY A 47 2.01 -8.71 16.50
CA GLY A 47 1.76 -7.35 16.93
C GLY A 47 0.58 -6.71 16.22
N ARG A 48 -0.09 -5.78 16.92
CA ARG A 48 -1.26 -5.03 16.40
C ARG A 48 -1.03 -4.43 15.02
N THR A 49 0.12 -3.79 14.80
CA THR A 49 0.45 -3.16 13.50
C THR A 49 0.54 -4.19 12.38
N TRP A 50 1.20 -5.33 12.63
CA TRP A 50 1.31 -6.40 11.64
C TRP A 50 -0.07 -6.95 11.26
N GLN A 51 -0.90 -7.26 12.26
CA GLN A 51 -2.25 -7.76 12.04
C GLN A 51 -3.14 -6.75 11.30
N SER A 52 -3.00 -5.47 11.62
CA SER A 52 -3.71 -4.38 10.93
C SER A 52 -3.29 -4.26 9.46
N CYS A 53 -1.99 -4.20 9.18
CA CYS A 53 -1.47 -4.17 7.81
C CYS A 53 -1.90 -5.40 7.01
N ARG A 54 -1.83 -6.60 7.60
CA ARG A 54 -2.29 -7.84 6.98
C ARG A 54 -3.77 -7.78 6.63
N LYS A 55 -4.62 -7.37 7.58
CA LYS A 55 -6.08 -7.28 7.36
C LYS A 55 -6.43 -6.28 6.26
N ILE A 56 -5.72 -5.15 6.21
CA ILE A 56 -5.88 -4.16 5.14
C ILE A 56 -5.47 -4.77 3.79
N ALA A 57 -4.31 -5.42 3.70
CA ALA A 57 -3.85 -6.06 2.47
C ALA A 57 -4.80 -7.15 1.97
N GLU A 58 -5.30 -8.02 2.86
CA GLU A 58 -6.32 -9.02 2.51
C GLU A 58 -7.59 -8.35 1.96
N THR A 59 -8.04 -7.27 2.60
CA THR A 59 -9.22 -6.52 2.13
C THR A 59 -8.97 -5.84 0.78
N CYS A 60 -7.75 -5.35 0.54
CA CYS A 60 -7.36 -4.81 -0.76
C CYS A 60 -7.44 -5.88 -1.85
N ALA A 61 -6.95 -7.10 -1.58
CA ALA A 61 -7.05 -8.21 -2.51
C ALA A 61 -8.51 -8.61 -2.78
N GLU A 62 -9.35 -8.67 -1.74
CA GLU A 62 -10.79 -8.98 -1.85
C GLU A 62 -11.55 -7.96 -2.71
N LEU A 63 -11.22 -6.67 -2.60
CA LEU A 63 -11.96 -5.57 -3.22
C LEU A 63 -11.31 -5.04 -4.52
N GLY A 64 -10.17 -5.61 -4.94
CA GLY A 64 -9.42 -5.11 -6.10
C GLY A 64 -8.77 -3.74 -5.88
N CYS A 65 -8.54 -3.33 -4.63
CA CYS A 65 -7.82 -2.11 -4.32
C CYS A 65 -6.32 -2.32 -4.55
N GLN A 66 -5.70 -1.45 -5.35
CA GLN A 66 -4.27 -1.49 -5.55
C GLN A 66 -3.52 -1.01 -4.30
N VAL A 67 -2.31 -1.52 -4.11
CA VAL A 67 -1.40 -1.14 -3.02
C VAL A 67 -0.12 -0.51 -3.56
N ALA A 68 0.47 0.38 -2.76
CA ALA A 68 1.81 0.90 -2.97
C ALA A 68 2.76 0.32 -1.91
N VAL A 69 3.75 -0.45 -2.35
CA VAL A 69 4.81 -0.97 -1.47
C VAL A 69 5.97 0.02 -1.49
N ASN A 70 6.44 0.45 -0.31
CA ASN A 70 7.59 1.34 -0.18
C ASN A 70 8.35 1.12 1.13
N SER A 71 9.55 1.70 1.22
CA SER A 71 10.43 1.54 2.38
C SER A 71 10.21 2.59 3.48
N ASP A 72 9.58 3.73 3.17
CA ASP A 72 9.48 4.89 4.09
C ASP A 72 10.84 5.29 4.69
N ALA A 73 11.87 5.27 3.82
CA ALA A 73 13.26 5.48 4.21
C ALA A 73 13.52 6.91 4.68
N HIS A 74 14.14 7.04 5.85
CA HIS A 74 14.58 8.33 6.40
C HIS A 74 16.06 8.63 6.11
N ILE A 75 16.79 7.65 5.55
CA ILE A 75 18.17 7.77 5.07
C ILE A 75 18.33 7.06 3.72
N CYS A 76 19.27 7.51 2.89
CA CYS A 76 19.45 6.98 1.53
C CYS A 76 19.77 5.47 1.48
N ALA A 77 20.45 4.94 2.50
CA ALA A 77 20.84 3.54 2.58
C ALA A 77 19.64 2.58 2.74
N GLU A 78 18.46 3.08 3.13
CA GLU A 78 17.25 2.28 3.33
C GLU A 78 16.26 2.38 2.16
N VAL A 79 16.59 3.17 1.13
CA VAL A 79 15.74 3.31 -0.06
C VAL A 79 15.58 1.95 -0.74
N GLY A 80 14.32 1.54 -0.96
CA GLY A 80 14.00 0.25 -1.59
C GLY A 80 14.06 -0.96 -0.64
N GLY A 81 14.39 -0.77 0.64
CA GLY A 81 14.30 -1.83 1.64
C GLY A 81 12.86 -2.24 1.94
N VAL A 82 12.32 -3.20 1.17
CA VAL A 82 10.89 -3.59 1.21
C VAL A 82 10.63 -5.07 1.53
N SER A 83 11.65 -5.83 1.91
CA SER A 83 11.54 -7.29 2.13
C SER A 83 10.42 -7.68 3.09
N ALA A 84 10.29 -7.02 4.24
CA ALA A 84 9.25 -7.32 5.23
C ALA A 84 7.82 -7.13 4.68
N ALA A 85 7.62 -6.15 3.78
CA ALA A 85 6.34 -5.94 3.11
C ALA A 85 6.06 -7.05 2.09
N LEU A 86 7.06 -7.42 1.28
CA LEU A 86 6.93 -8.49 0.30
C LEU A 86 6.65 -9.85 0.96
N GLU A 87 7.37 -10.20 2.03
CA GLU A 87 7.12 -11.43 2.80
C GLU A 87 5.68 -11.51 3.31
N MET A 88 5.13 -10.39 3.81
CA MET A 88 3.75 -10.35 4.28
C MET A 88 2.76 -10.58 3.14
N LEU A 89 2.98 -9.92 2.00
CA LEU A 89 2.11 -10.03 0.82
C LEU A 89 2.17 -11.43 0.19
N GLU A 90 3.36 -12.01 0.08
CA GLU A 90 3.55 -13.40 -0.36
C GLU A 90 2.86 -14.38 0.59
N GLY A 91 2.99 -14.17 1.90
CA GLY A 91 2.37 -15.02 2.93
C GLY A 91 0.84 -15.05 2.90
N ILE A 92 0.19 -14.05 2.29
CA ILE A 92 -1.26 -14.03 2.07
C ILE A 92 -1.66 -14.32 0.62
N GLY A 93 -0.71 -14.62 -0.27
CA GLY A 93 -0.97 -14.81 -1.69
C GLY A 93 -1.52 -13.58 -2.40
N PHE A 94 -1.04 -12.38 -2.03
CA PHE A 94 -1.55 -11.13 -2.58
C PHE A 94 -1.31 -11.04 -4.11
N PRO A 95 -2.30 -10.63 -4.92
CA PRO A 95 -2.16 -10.57 -6.37
C PRO A 95 -1.13 -9.53 -6.81
N GLN A 96 -0.12 -9.96 -7.56
CA GLN A 96 1.00 -9.10 -7.97
C GLN A 96 0.54 -7.93 -8.87
N GLU A 97 -0.49 -8.14 -9.67
CA GLU A 97 -1.10 -7.13 -10.54
C GLU A 97 -1.74 -5.97 -9.77
N LEU A 98 -2.10 -6.17 -8.50
CA LEU A 98 -2.60 -5.13 -7.60
C LEU A 98 -1.48 -4.33 -6.92
N ILE A 99 -0.21 -4.67 -7.14
CA ILE A 99 0.93 -3.90 -6.65
C ILE A 99 1.26 -2.80 -7.68
N ALA A 100 0.90 -1.56 -7.37
CA ALA A 100 1.10 -0.41 -8.26
C ALA A 100 2.58 -0.06 -8.43
N THR A 101 3.42 -0.38 -7.45
CA THR A 101 4.88 -0.10 -7.46
C THR A 101 5.72 -1.24 -8.05
N ARG A 102 5.11 -2.19 -8.78
CA ARG A 102 5.84 -3.32 -9.41
C ARG A 102 6.68 -2.91 -10.64
N SER A 103 6.34 -1.79 -11.28
CA SER A 103 7.09 -1.21 -12.38
C SER A 103 6.78 0.29 -12.49
N ALA A 104 7.59 1.03 -13.26
CA ALA A 104 7.33 2.45 -13.51
C ALA A 104 6.01 2.64 -14.26
N GLU A 105 5.74 1.81 -15.27
CA GLU A 105 4.54 1.85 -16.09
C GLU A 105 3.28 1.60 -15.27
N ALA A 106 3.32 0.61 -14.37
CA ALA A 106 2.21 0.32 -13.47
C ALA A 106 1.91 1.49 -12.53
N PHE A 107 2.95 2.16 -12.02
CA PHE A 107 2.79 3.29 -11.13
C PHE A 107 2.20 4.51 -11.86
N LEU A 108 2.70 4.80 -13.07
CA LEU A 108 2.17 5.89 -13.91
C LEU A 108 0.72 5.62 -14.33
N ALA A 109 0.37 4.38 -14.67
CA ALA A 109 -1.01 3.99 -14.97
C ALA A 109 -1.94 4.16 -13.76
N ALA A 110 -1.47 3.84 -12.55
CA ALA A 110 -2.22 4.09 -11.32
C ALA A 110 -2.43 5.59 -11.07
N MET A 111 -1.41 6.44 -11.35
CA MET A 111 -1.56 7.90 -11.28
C MET A 111 -2.62 8.42 -12.26
N GLU A 112 -2.61 7.91 -13.49
CA GLU A 112 -3.60 8.27 -14.52
C GLU A 112 -5.02 7.88 -14.10
N ALA A 113 -5.20 6.63 -13.66
CA ALA A 113 -6.50 6.13 -13.17
C ALA A 113 -7.02 6.95 -11.98
N ALA A 114 -6.12 7.44 -11.13
CA ALA A 114 -6.45 8.33 -10.00
C ALA A 114 -6.83 9.77 -10.42
N GLY A 115 -6.79 10.09 -11.72
CA GLY A 115 -7.05 11.42 -12.29
C GLY A 115 -5.94 12.43 -12.03
N LEU A 116 -4.73 11.96 -11.75
CA LEU A 116 -3.57 12.82 -11.51
C LEU A 116 -2.83 13.12 -12.81
N ARG A 117 -2.14 14.28 -12.83
CA ARG A 117 -1.23 14.60 -13.93
C ARG A 117 -0.03 13.64 -13.88
N VAL A 118 0.15 12.89 -14.96
CA VAL A 118 1.30 12.01 -15.16
C VAL A 118 2.44 12.82 -15.79
N PRO A 119 3.67 12.78 -15.25
CA PRO A 119 4.82 13.42 -15.88
C PRO A 119 5.24 12.66 -17.15
N THR A 120 5.65 13.38 -18.18
CA THR A 120 6.37 12.81 -19.33
C THR A 120 7.79 12.44 -18.88
N LEU A 121 8.16 11.17 -19.05
CA LEU A 121 9.52 10.68 -18.84
C LEU A 121 10.42 10.98 -20.03
#